data_AF-A0A939L180-F1
#
_entry.id   AF-A0A939L180-F1
#
_cell.length_a   1.000
_cell.length_b   1.000
_cell.length_c   1.000
_cell.angle_alpha   90.00
_cell.angle_beta   90.00
_cell.angle_gamma   90.00
#
_symmetry.space_group_name_H-M   'P 1'
#
loop_
_entity.id
_entity.type
_entity.pdbx_description
1 polymer ?
#
loop_
_entity_poly.entity_id
_entity_poly.type
_entity_poly.pdbx_seq_one_letter_code
_entity_poly.pdbx_strand_id
1 'polypeptide(L)' 'MGTEEKLRNAAEKAKGKAKETVGQATGDRVVEAEGRGKQVKSDLKQAAEKVKDAGKD' A
#
# COMPACT_ATOMS: atom_id res chain seq x y z
N MET A 1 -1.25 7.47 -34.24
CA MET A 1 -1.32 7.41 -32.77
C MET A 1 -2.59 8.10 -32.31
N GLY A 2 -3.65 7.37 -31.90
CA GLY A 2 -4.88 8.09 -31.54
C GLY A 2 -6.07 7.30 -31.00
N THR A 3 -6.21 6.01 -31.31
CA THR A 3 -7.39 5.24 -30.90
C THR A 3 -7.03 4.05 -30.01
N GLU A 4 -6.00 3.30 -30.39
CA GLU A 4 -5.44 2.23 -29.55
C GLU A 4 -4.93 2.75 -28.21
N GLU A 5 -4.25 3.89 -28.20
CA GLU A 5 -3.75 4.48 -26.95
C GLU A 5 -4.90 4.89 -26.02
N LYS A 6 -5.95 5.52 -26.55
CA LYS A 6 -7.15 5.89 -25.77
C LYS A 6 -7.90 4.67 -25.26
N LEU A 7 -8.04 3.64 -26.10
CA LEU A 7 -8.71 2.39 -25.73
C LEU A 7 -7.91 1.63 -24.66
N ARG A 8 -6.58 1.59 -24.79
CA ARG A 8 -5.68 1.00 -23.81
C ARG A 8 -5.73 1.76 -22.48
N ASN A 9 -5.78 3.09 -22.52
CA ASN A 9 -5.92 3.91 -21.33
C ASN A 9 -7.29 3.71 -20.63
N ALA A 10 -8.36 3.56 -21.41
CA ALA A 10 -9.69 3.27 -20.89
C ALA A 10 -9.78 1.85 -20.29
N ALA A 11 -9.18 0.86 -20.97
CA ALA A 11 -9.10 -0.52 -20.50
C ALA A 11 -8.27 -0.62 -19.20
N GLU A 12 -7.14 0.09 -19.11
CA GLU A 12 -6.34 0.15 -17.89
C GLU A 12 -7.10 0.83 -16.74
N LYS A 13 -7.82 1.92 -16.99
CA LYS A 13 -8.70 2.53 -15.98
C LYS A 13 -9.80 1.60 -15.51
N ALA A 14 -10.45 0.88 -16.42
CA ALA A 14 -11.50 -0.08 -16.09
C ALA A 14 -10.93 -1.25 -15.26
N LYS A 15 -9.76 -1.78 -15.66
CA LYS A 15 -9.06 -2.84 -14.94
C LYS A 15 -8.57 -2.40 -13.57
N GLY A 16 -8.10 -1.15 -13.44
CA GLY A 16 -7.71 -0.53 -12.17
C GLY A 16 -8.89 -0.41 -11.22
N LYS A 17 -10.02 0.17 -11.68
CA LYS A 17 -11.27 0.23 -10.91
C LYS A 17 -11.77 -1.14 -10.51
N ALA A 18 -11.71 -2.13 -11.40
CA ALA A 18 -12.09 -3.50 -11.09
C ALA A 18 -11.19 -4.11 -9.99
N LYS A 19 -9.87 -3.92 -10.06
CA LYS A 19 -8.92 -4.33 -9.00
C LYS A 19 -9.17 -3.63 -7.67
N GLU A 20 -9.46 -2.33 -7.69
CA GLU A 20 -9.75 -1.54 -6.49
C GLU A 20 -11.06 -1.99 -5.85
N THR A 21 -12.09 -2.22 -6.66
CA THR A 21 -13.40 -2.68 -6.19
C THR A 21 -13.32 -4.12 -5.68
N VAL A 22 -12.58 -4.99 -6.37
CA VAL A 22 -12.32 -6.37 -5.91
C VAL A 22 -11.45 -6.37 -4.65
N GLY A 23 -10.45 -5.49 -4.54
CA GLY A 23 -9.62 -5.34 -3.34
C GLY A 23 -10.43 -4.87 -2.14
N GLN A 24 -11.28 -3.84 -2.31
CA GLN A 24 -12.21 -3.39 -1.28
C GLN A 24 -13.25 -4.45 -0.91
N ALA A 25 -13.87 -5.10 -1.90
CA ALA A 25 -14.96 -6.06 -1.68
C ALA A 25 -14.47 -7.42 -1.16
N THR A 26 -13.27 -7.86 -1.55
CA THR A 26 -12.67 -9.11 -1.05
C THR A 26 -12.21 -8.98 0.40
N GLY A 27 -12.18 -7.77 0.95
CA GLY A 27 -11.75 -7.50 2.31
C GLY A 27 -10.25 -7.72 2.37
N ASP A 28 -9.54 -6.61 2.37
CA ASP A 28 -8.13 -6.46 2.09
C ASP A 28 -7.20 -7.15 3.10
N ARG A 29 -7.30 -8.47 3.27
CA ARG A 29 -6.44 -9.25 4.18
C ARG A 29 -4.97 -9.17 3.79
N VAL A 30 -4.65 -8.78 2.54
CA VAL A 30 -3.29 -8.54 2.08
C VAL A 30 -2.84 -7.10 2.37
N VAL A 31 -3.62 -6.05 2.06
CA VAL A 31 -3.22 -4.66 2.35
C VAL A 31 -3.41 -4.29 3.83
N GLU A 32 -4.39 -4.85 4.56
CA GLU A 32 -4.46 -4.72 6.02
C GLU A 32 -3.29 -5.45 6.69
N ALA A 33 -2.87 -6.62 6.20
CA ALA A 33 -1.72 -7.33 6.76
C ALA A 33 -0.40 -6.59 6.47
N GLU A 34 -0.22 -6.09 5.24
CA GLU A 34 0.94 -5.24 4.91
C GLU A 34 0.90 -3.91 5.68
N GLY A 35 -0.27 -3.28 5.81
CA GLY A 35 -0.46 -2.04 6.55
C GLY A 35 -0.15 -2.18 8.04
N ARG A 36 -0.70 -3.22 8.69
CA ARG A 36 -0.37 -3.55 10.09
C ARG A 36 1.08 -3.93 10.25
N GLY A 37 1.65 -4.73 9.35
CA GLY A 37 3.07 -5.08 9.38
C GLY A 37 3.97 -3.85 9.27
N LYS A 38 3.60 -2.87 8.45
CA LYS A 38 4.33 -1.62 8.25
C LYS A 38 4.19 -0.63 9.41
N GLN A 39 3.03 -0.61 10.08
CA GLN A 39 2.85 0.10 11.34
C GLN A 39 3.71 -0.51 12.44
N VAL A 40 3.62 -1.82 12.68
CA VAL A 40 4.41 -2.51 13.72
C VAL A 40 5.91 -2.30 13.50
N LYS A 41 6.37 -2.38 12.25
CA LYS A 41 7.78 -2.15 11.93
C LYS A 41 8.22 -0.70 12.16
N SER A 42 7.33 0.27 11.95
CA SER A 42 7.62 1.69 12.22
C SER A 42 7.66 1.99 13.71
N ASP A 43 6.67 1.50 14.47
CA ASP A 43 6.65 1.60 15.94
C ASP A 43 7.90 0.97 16.56
N LEU A 44 8.29 -0.22 16.09
CA LEU A 44 9.51 -0.89 16.55
C LEU A 44 10.77 -0.07 16.23
N LYS A 45 10.82 0.57 15.06
CA LYS A 45 11.95 1.44 14.66
C LYS A 45 12.03 2.68 15.53
N GLN A 46 10.90 3.35 15.78
CA GLN A 46 10.87 4.54 16.64
C GLN A 46 11.23 4.20 18.09
N ALA A 47 10.75 3.06 18.60
CA ALA A 47 11.14 2.58 19.92
C ALA A 47 12.63 2.27 20.00
N ALA A 48 13.19 1.61 18.98
CA ALA A 48 14.62 1.32 18.91
C ALA A 48 15.47 2.59 18.80
N GLU A 49 15.05 3.59 18.02
CA GLU A 49 15.74 4.88 17.94
C GLU A 49 15.70 5.62 19.28
N LYS A 50 14.55 5.66 19.97
CA LYS A 50 14.47 6.25 21.32
C LYS A 50 15.40 5.60 22.33
N VAL A 51 15.48 4.26 22.35
CA VAL A 51 16.36 3.53 23.26
C VAL A 51 17.83 3.79 22.93
N LYS A 52 18.16 3.86 21.64
CA LYS A 52 19.53 4.14 21.19
C LYS A 52 19.96 5.58 21.50
N ASP A 53 19.05 6.54 21.38
CA ASP A 53 19.29 7.95 21.71
C ASP A 53 19.50 8.12 23.22
N ALA A 54 18.63 7.52 24.05
CA ALA A 54 18.74 7.58 25.51
C ALA A 54 19.97 6.86 26.10
N GLY A 55 20.57 5.91 25.39
CA GLY A 55 21.80 5.24 25.80
C GLY A 55 23.08 5.89 25.24
N LYS A 56 22.95 6.94 24.42
CA LYS A 56 24.06 7.66 23.82
C LYS A 56 24.34 9.01 24.51
N ASP A 57 23.45 9.44 25.39
CA ASP A 57 23.66 10.49 26.39
C ASP A 57 24.30 9.93 27.67
#